data_AF-A0A644Z2L3-F1
#
_entry.id   AF-A0A644Z2L3-F1
#
_cell.length_a   1.000
_cell.length_b   1.000
_cell.length_c   1.000
_cell.angle_alpha   90.00
_cell.angle_beta   90.00
_cell.angle_gamma   90.00
#
_symmetry.space_group_name_H-M   'P 1'
#
loop_
_entity.id
_entity.type
_entity.pdbx_description
1 polymer ?
#
loop_
_entity_poly.entity_id
_entity_poly.type
_entity_poly.pdbx_seq_one_letter_code
_entity_poly.pdbx_strand_id
1 'polypeptide(L)'
;MKNNDSYVSMYQAIFDKYGISEVSRPLFNPLNPPRKINYTWCTIPINIKNTGSTVIEDYKLCLHFEHDKIEDLDDKFHYLNEPLINQATLAQLNASEEAKREVFESSEYFNVIEYLPLNRILVQDDSRRFKIGVKPKQNVDKIEIYWSLKARNYQKEGILYLNVKPKYEEKTKNIIVDNIKDLKETEIIIEPKIIEK
;
A
#
# COMPACT_ATOMS: atom_id res chain seq x y z
N MET A 1 10.64 7.58 -13.23
CA MET A 1 11.50 6.47 -13.69
C MET A 1 12.91 6.76 -13.23
N LYS A 2 13.32 6.19 -12.11
CA LYS A 2 14.71 6.10 -11.65
C LYS A 2 14.93 4.66 -11.22
N ASN A 3 16.09 4.17 -11.61
CA ASN A 3 16.36 2.79 -11.95
C ASN A 3 16.38 1.81 -10.80
N ASN A 4 16.13 0.57 -11.19
CA ASN A 4 16.18 -0.70 -10.46
C ASN A 4 17.63 -1.15 -10.10
N ASP A 5 18.59 -0.22 -10.06
CA ASP A 5 20.03 -0.54 -10.12
C ASP A 5 20.57 -1.22 -8.84
N SER A 6 19.88 -1.05 -7.71
CA SER A 6 20.28 -1.68 -6.44
C SER A 6 20.02 -3.19 -6.40
N TYR A 7 18.90 -3.65 -6.97
CA TYR A 7 18.56 -5.07 -6.97
C TYR A 7 19.47 -5.86 -7.93
N VAL A 8 19.73 -5.32 -9.12
CA VAL A 8 20.59 -5.96 -10.12
C VAL A 8 22.02 -6.14 -9.59
N SER A 9 22.55 -5.14 -8.87
CA SER A 9 23.86 -5.19 -8.21
C SER A 9 23.97 -6.32 -7.18
N MET A 10 22.91 -6.57 -6.40
CA MET A 10 22.90 -7.63 -5.37
C MET A 10 22.88 -9.03 -6.01
N TYR A 11 22.10 -9.23 -7.06
CA TYR A 11 22.04 -10.53 -7.76
C TYR A 11 23.34 -10.87 -8.48
N GLN A 12 24.01 -9.88 -9.08
CA GLN A 12 25.30 -10.07 -9.74
C GLN A 12 26.39 -10.48 -8.73
N ALA A 13 26.42 -9.82 -7.57
CA ALA A 13 27.38 -10.14 -6.49
C ALA A 13 27.18 -11.54 -5.90
N ILE A 14 25.95 -12.06 -5.91
CA ILE A 14 25.64 -13.43 -5.46
C ILE A 14 26.02 -14.46 -6.54
N PHE A 15 25.75 -14.17 -7.82
CA PHE A 15 26.14 -15.04 -8.94
C PHE A 15 27.67 -15.22 -9.02
N ASP A 16 28.41 -14.11 -8.92
CA ASP A 16 29.88 -14.11 -9.01
C ASP A 16 30.53 -14.81 -7.80
N LYS A 17 29.86 -14.83 -6.64
CA LYS A 17 30.36 -15.45 -5.41
C LYS A 17 30.17 -16.95 -5.34
N TYR A 18 29.13 -17.49 -5.98
CA TYR A 18 28.72 -18.90 -5.79
C TYR A 18 28.81 -19.77 -7.06
N GLY A 19 29.16 -19.21 -8.22
CA GLY A 19 29.61 -19.99 -9.39
C GLY A 19 28.65 -21.09 -9.85
N ILE A 20 27.34 -20.86 -9.79
CA ILE A 20 26.33 -21.88 -10.13
C ILE A 20 26.05 -21.85 -11.63
N SER A 21 26.82 -22.61 -12.40
CA SER A 21 26.47 -22.97 -13.78
C SER A 21 25.40 -24.08 -13.76
N GLU A 22 24.21 -23.76 -14.26
CA GLU A 22 23.12 -24.66 -14.66
C GLU A 22 22.76 -25.82 -13.71
N VAL A 23 21.69 -25.63 -12.92
CA VAL A 23 20.92 -26.74 -12.36
C VAL A 23 19.42 -26.47 -12.56
N SER A 24 18.72 -27.50 -13.03
CA SER A 24 17.29 -27.61 -13.29
C SER A 24 16.41 -26.96 -12.21
N ARG A 25 15.39 -26.20 -12.65
CA ARG A 25 14.48 -25.42 -11.79
C ARG A 25 13.73 -26.33 -10.80
N PRO A 26 13.93 -26.21 -9.48
CA PRO A 26 13.04 -26.81 -8.50
C PRO A 26 11.76 -25.96 -8.39
N LEU A 27 10.62 -26.64 -8.21
CA LEU A 27 9.26 -26.08 -8.10
C LEU A 27 9.00 -25.25 -6.82
N PHE A 28 10.03 -24.95 -6.03
CA PHE A 28 9.92 -24.12 -4.83
C PHE A 28 11.23 -23.35 -4.65
N ASN A 29 11.19 -22.02 -4.81
CA ASN A 29 12.34 -21.16 -4.53
C ASN A 29 12.17 -20.53 -3.14
N PRO A 30 12.82 -21.05 -2.08
CA PRO A 30 12.73 -20.47 -0.74
C PRO A 30 13.31 -19.04 -0.66
N LEU A 31 14.05 -18.60 -1.69
CA LEU A 31 14.57 -17.24 -1.81
C LEU A 31 13.58 -16.26 -2.48
N ASN A 32 12.47 -16.75 -3.01
CA ASN A 32 11.41 -15.94 -3.59
C ASN A 32 10.05 -16.60 -3.32
N PRO A 33 9.56 -16.56 -2.07
CA PRO A 33 8.28 -17.15 -1.73
C PRO A 33 7.16 -16.51 -2.57
N PRO A 34 6.14 -17.29 -2.98
CA PRO A 34 5.10 -16.77 -3.84
C PRO A 34 4.37 -15.60 -3.14
N ARG A 35 4.28 -14.46 -3.83
CA ARG A 35 3.63 -13.26 -3.29
C ARG A 35 2.13 -13.38 -3.47
N LYS A 36 1.38 -13.29 -2.37
CA LYS A 36 -0.09 -13.16 -2.40
C LYS A 36 -0.47 -11.72 -2.72
N ILE A 37 -1.01 -11.50 -3.90
CA ILE A 37 -1.53 -10.20 -4.33
C ILE A 37 -3.04 -10.22 -4.17
N ASN A 38 -3.55 -9.39 -3.25
CA ASN A 38 -4.97 -9.16 -3.08
C ASN A 38 -5.41 -7.94 -3.92
N TYR A 39 -6.22 -8.19 -4.94
CA TYR A 39 -6.65 -7.19 -5.92
C TYR A 39 -7.74 -6.22 -5.39
N THR A 40 -8.21 -6.40 -4.16
CA THR A 40 -9.10 -5.43 -3.50
C THR A 40 -8.35 -4.20 -3.00
N TRP A 41 -7.04 -4.29 -2.79
CA TRP A 41 -6.21 -3.16 -2.38
C TRP A 41 -5.94 -2.21 -3.56
N CYS A 42 -6.30 -0.95 -3.37
CA CYS A 42 -6.03 0.12 -4.33
C CYS A 42 -4.88 1.00 -3.82
N THR A 43 -3.92 1.32 -4.69
CA THR A 43 -2.87 2.31 -4.36
C THR A 43 -3.28 3.68 -4.89
N ILE A 44 -3.31 4.67 -4.02
CA ILE A 44 -3.69 6.05 -4.35
C ILE A 44 -2.45 6.94 -4.28
N PRO A 45 -2.06 7.62 -5.38
CA PRO A 45 -1.05 8.66 -5.33
C PRO A 45 -1.67 9.97 -4.82
N ILE A 46 -1.04 10.56 -3.80
CA ILE A 46 -1.42 11.86 -3.25
C ILE A 46 -0.39 12.90 -3.67
N ASN A 47 -0.86 14.09 -4.07
CA ASN A 47 -0.02 15.22 -4.43
C ASN A 47 -0.48 16.47 -3.67
N ILE A 48 0.39 17.00 -2.82
CA ILE A 48 0.21 18.28 -2.14
C ILE A 48 0.99 19.32 -2.93
N LYS A 49 0.34 20.40 -3.36
CA LYS A 49 0.99 21.52 -4.04
C LYS A 49 0.68 22.83 -3.34
N ASN A 50 1.69 23.64 -3.03
CA ASN A 50 1.47 25.01 -2.62
C ASN A 50 1.20 25.89 -3.84
N THR A 51 -0.04 26.30 -4.02
CA THR A 51 -0.46 27.19 -5.12
C THR A 51 -0.59 28.65 -4.68
N GLY A 52 -0.27 28.96 -3.42
CA GLY A 52 -0.29 30.31 -2.87
C GLY A 52 1.03 31.05 -3.10
N SER A 53 1.03 32.33 -2.73
CA SER A 53 2.20 33.22 -2.84
C SER A 53 3.11 33.20 -1.60
N THR A 54 2.78 32.44 -0.56
CA THR A 54 3.49 32.42 0.73
C THR A 54 4.01 31.02 1.01
N VAL A 55 5.20 30.94 1.64
CA VAL A 55 5.78 29.68 2.12
C VAL A 55 4.93 29.10 3.25
N ILE A 56 4.68 27.79 3.21
CA ILE A 56 3.99 27.06 4.29
C ILE A 56 5.06 26.38 5.14
N GLU A 57 5.04 26.63 6.45
CA GLU A 57 5.99 26.10 7.42
C GLU A 57 5.31 25.25 8.51
N ASP A 58 6.03 24.27 9.05
CA ASP A 58 5.59 23.36 10.12
C ASP A 58 4.26 22.68 9.84
N TYR A 59 4.03 22.27 8.60
CA TYR A 59 2.76 21.67 8.23
C TYR A 59 2.69 20.16 8.46
N LYS A 60 1.46 19.69 8.66
CA LYS A 60 1.05 18.29 8.54
C LYS A 60 -0.26 18.20 7.77
N LEU A 61 -0.52 17.06 7.15
CA LEU A 61 -1.77 16.77 6.46
C LEU A 61 -2.41 15.53 7.09
N CYS A 62 -3.70 15.61 7.42
CA CYS A 62 -4.49 14.46 7.85
C CYS A 62 -5.54 14.15 6.78
N LEU A 63 -5.71 12.88 6.43
CA LEU A 63 -6.69 12.37 5.50
C LEU A 63 -7.66 11.44 6.26
N HIS A 64 -8.93 11.81 6.34
CA HIS A 64 -9.97 11.02 7.01
C HIS A 64 -10.88 10.42 5.95
N PHE A 65 -10.92 9.09 5.92
CA PHE A 65 -11.77 8.34 5.01
C PHE A 65 -13.12 8.06 5.66
N GLU A 66 -14.19 7.98 4.87
CA GLU A 66 -15.50 7.50 5.34
C GLU A 66 -15.37 6.07 5.88
N HIS A 67 -15.39 5.94 7.21
CA HIS A 67 -15.16 4.69 7.94
C HIS A 67 -16.12 3.56 7.51
N ASP A 68 -17.33 3.91 7.11
CA ASP A 68 -18.36 2.98 6.69
C ASP A 68 -18.11 2.43 5.28
N LYS A 69 -17.23 3.05 4.48
CA LYS A 69 -16.94 2.67 3.09
C LYS A 69 -15.58 2.03 2.85
N ILE A 70 -14.72 1.99 3.86
CA ILE A 70 -13.42 1.32 3.77
C ILE A 70 -13.36 0.12 4.71
N GLU A 71 -12.71 -0.95 4.26
CA GLU A 71 -12.33 -2.08 5.10
C GLU A 71 -11.04 -1.79 5.84
N ASP A 72 -10.08 -1.14 5.16
CA ASP A 72 -8.73 -0.99 5.69
C ASP A 72 -7.93 0.12 4.96
N LEU A 73 -6.89 0.62 5.62
CA LEU A 73 -5.91 1.57 5.10
C LEU A 73 -4.49 1.01 5.26
N ASP A 74 -3.56 1.54 4.49
CA ASP A 74 -2.15 1.12 4.51
C ASP A 74 -1.28 2.32 4.14
N ASP A 75 -0.35 2.71 4.99
CA ASP A 75 0.56 3.82 4.70
C ASP A 75 1.71 3.46 3.73
N LYS A 76 1.72 2.22 3.24
CA LYS A 76 2.72 1.63 2.34
C LYS A 76 4.11 1.51 2.94
N PHE A 77 4.25 1.61 4.26
CA PHE A 77 5.48 1.34 4.97
C PHE A 77 5.52 -0.12 5.45
N HIS A 78 6.60 -0.83 5.13
CA HIS A 78 6.81 -2.20 5.58
C HIS A 78 8.24 -2.38 6.05
N TYR A 79 8.41 -3.01 7.20
CA TYR A 79 9.72 -3.44 7.67
C TYR A 79 10.30 -4.51 6.76
N LEU A 80 11.60 -4.41 6.49
CA LEU A 80 12.35 -5.48 5.86
C LEU A 80 12.36 -6.68 6.81
N ASN A 81 12.03 -7.85 6.27
CA ASN A 81 12.07 -9.13 6.96
C ASN A 81 12.76 -10.15 6.08
N GLU A 82 14.09 -10.09 6.04
CA GLU A 82 14.93 -10.91 5.15
C GLU A 82 15.71 -11.95 5.97
N PRO A 83 15.37 -13.26 5.86
CA PRO A 83 15.97 -14.30 6.69
C PRO A 83 17.49 -14.47 6.56
N LEU A 84 18.06 -14.00 5.44
CA LEU A 84 19.50 -14.12 5.15
C LEU A 84 20.33 -12.93 5.65
N ILE A 85 19.69 -11.89 6.20
CA ILE A 85 20.37 -10.71 6.73
C ILE A 85 20.54 -10.85 8.25
N ASN A 86 21.74 -10.54 8.74
CA ASN A 86 22.03 -10.41 10.16
C ASN A 86 21.01 -9.47 10.85
N GLN A 87 20.45 -9.90 11.98
CA GLN A 87 19.48 -9.14 12.77
C GLN A 87 19.93 -7.71 13.13
N ALA A 88 21.20 -7.50 13.48
CA ALA A 88 21.72 -6.16 13.78
C ALA A 88 21.72 -5.25 12.54
N THR A 89 22.09 -5.79 11.38
CA THR A 89 22.03 -5.07 10.09
C THR A 89 20.58 -4.81 9.69
N LEU A 90 19.69 -5.78 9.87
CA LEU A 90 18.26 -5.63 9.60
C LEU A 90 17.63 -4.53 10.47
N ALA A 91 17.95 -4.51 11.77
CA ALA A 91 17.51 -3.47 12.70
C ALA A 91 18.02 -2.09 12.29
N GLN A 92 19.30 -1.98 11.88
CA GLN A 92 19.86 -0.72 11.41
C GLN A 92 19.19 -0.22 10.12
N LEU A 93 18.92 -1.11 9.16
CA LEU A 93 18.22 -0.77 7.92
C LEU A 93 16.79 -0.31 8.20
N ASN A 94 16.04 -1.07 9.00
CA ASN A 94 14.67 -0.73 9.39
C ASN A 94 14.60 0.59 10.17
N ALA A 95 15.54 0.85 11.09
CA ALA A 95 15.61 2.13 11.80
C ALA A 95 15.93 3.30 10.87
N SER A 96 16.79 3.09 9.86
CA SER A 96 17.10 4.09 8.84
C SER A 96 15.90 4.43 7.96
N GLU A 97 15.08 3.43 7.61
CA GLU A 97 13.86 3.65 6.83
C GLU A 97 12.75 4.29 7.67
N GLU A 98 12.57 3.87 8.93
CA GLU A 98 11.61 4.49 9.87
C GLU A 98 11.96 5.97 10.11
N ALA A 99 13.26 6.31 10.22
CA ALA A 99 13.70 7.69 10.37
C ALA A 99 13.38 8.59 9.16
N LYS A 100 13.08 7.99 7.99
CA LYS A 100 12.67 8.70 6.77
C LYS A 100 11.17 8.67 6.54
N ARG A 101 10.40 8.00 7.40
CA ARG A 101 8.97 7.82 7.25
C ARG A 101 8.25 9.16 7.43
N GLU A 102 7.38 9.47 6.47
CA GLU A 102 6.57 10.69 6.49
C GLU A 102 5.07 10.40 6.50
N VAL A 103 4.66 9.14 6.30
CA VAL A 103 3.26 8.72 6.21
C VAL A 103 3.00 7.67 7.28
N PHE A 104 1.90 7.84 8.00
CA PHE A 104 1.53 7.02 9.14
C PHE A 104 0.04 6.74 9.12
N GLU A 105 -0.34 5.50 9.41
CA GLU A 105 -1.67 5.20 9.92
C GLU A 105 -1.84 5.84 11.31
N SER A 106 -3.00 6.45 11.56
CA SER A 106 -3.24 7.11 12.85
C SER A 106 -3.35 6.07 13.96
N SER A 107 -2.75 6.35 15.11
CA SER A 107 -2.87 5.50 16.30
C SER A 107 -4.23 5.63 16.99
N GLU A 108 -5.02 6.66 16.68
CA GLU A 108 -6.32 6.91 17.29
C GLU A 108 -7.48 6.36 16.45
N TYR A 109 -7.37 6.43 15.12
CA TYR A 109 -8.47 6.11 14.20
C TYR A 109 -7.97 5.31 12.99
N PHE A 110 -8.55 4.12 12.77
CA PHE A 110 -8.17 3.22 11.66
C PHE A 110 -8.42 3.83 10.27
N ASN A 111 -9.35 4.78 10.16
CA ASN A 111 -9.75 5.42 8.92
C ASN A 111 -8.98 6.73 8.63
N VAL A 112 -7.83 6.93 9.28
CA VAL A 112 -7.04 8.16 9.16
C VAL A 112 -5.59 7.87 8.77
N ILE A 113 -5.12 8.60 7.76
CA ILE A 113 -3.70 8.68 7.40
C ILE A 113 -3.17 10.06 7.76
N GLU A 114 -2.00 10.09 8.39
CA GLU A 114 -1.26 11.29 8.73
C GLU A 114 0.02 11.40 7.87
N TYR A 115 0.19 12.53 7.21
CA TYR A 115 1.41 12.91 6.53
C TYR A 115 2.15 13.97 7.35
N LEU A 116 3.29 13.57 7.91
CA LEU A 116 4.22 14.38 8.68
C LEU A 116 5.55 14.48 7.91
N PRO A 117 5.73 15.50 7.06
CA PRO A 117 6.95 15.65 6.28
C PRO A 117 8.16 15.87 7.20
N LEU A 118 9.29 15.28 6.84
CA LEU A 118 10.58 15.56 7.49
C LEU A 118 11.00 17.00 7.19
N ASN A 119 10.88 17.41 5.93
CA ASN A 119 11.03 18.81 5.54
C ASN A 119 9.66 19.51 5.59
N ARG A 120 9.42 20.22 6.69
CA ARG A 120 8.17 20.93 6.96
C ARG A 120 8.05 22.29 6.27
N ILE A 121 8.91 22.58 5.30
CA ILE A 121 8.82 23.78 4.46
C ILE A 121 8.29 23.39 3.08
N LEU A 122 7.20 24.04 2.66
CA LEU A 122 6.62 23.92 1.33
C LEU A 122 6.58 25.31 0.68
N VAL A 123 7.62 25.59 -0.10
CA VAL A 123 7.75 26.86 -0.83
C VAL A 123 6.71 26.97 -1.96
N GLN A 124 6.53 28.17 -2.49
CA GLN A 124 5.57 28.45 -3.56
C GLN A 124 5.84 27.56 -4.78
N ASP A 125 4.77 27.07 -5.40
CA ASP A 125 4.79 26.14 -6.54
C ASP A 125 5.47 24.78 -6.32
N ASP A 126 6.02 24.53 -5.13
CA ASP A 126 6.58 23.25 -4.75
C ASP A 126 5.48 22.21 -4.50
N SER A 127 5.86 20.94 -4.61
CA SER A 127 4.96 19.81 -4.40
C SER A 127 5.59 18.69 -3.61
N ARG A 128 4.76 17.96 -2.88
CA ARG A 128 5.12 16.70 -2.22
C ARG A 128 4.18 15.61 -2.70
N ARG A 129 4.75 14.41 -2.83
CA ARG A 129 4.03 13.24 -3.33
C ARG A 129 4.30 12.06 -2.44
N PHE A 130 3.25 11.32 -2.13
CA PHE A 130 3.32 10.07 -1.42
C PHE A 130 2.21 9.14 -1.93
N LYS A 131 2.21 7.90 -1.44
CA LYS A 131 1.22 6.89 -1.81
C LYS A 131 0.63 6.30 -0.55
N ILE A 132 -0.61 5.86 -0.66
CA ILE A 132 -1.32 5.12 0.38
C ILE A 132 -2.06 3.95 -0.26
N GLY A 133 -2.38 2.97 0.54
CA GLY A 133 -3.29 1.88 0.22
C GLY A 133 -4.66 2.14 0.81
N VAL A 134 -5.70 1.83 0.05
CA VAL A 134 -7.08 1.84 0.50
C VAL A 134 -7.71 0.54 0.06
N LYS A 135 -8.38 -0.13 1.00
CA LYS A 135 -9.21 -1.29 0.71
C LYS A 135 -10.68 -0.87 0.86
N PRO A 136 -11.41 -0.60 -0.24
CA PRO A 136 -12.82 -0.23 -0.16
C PRO A 136 -13.67 -1.44 0.24
N LYS A 137 -14.81 -1.19 0.89
CA LYS A 137 -15.85 -2.21 1.09
C LYS A 137 -16.53 -2.57 -0.24
N GLN A 138 -17.18 -3.73 -0.25
CA GLN A 138 -18.03 -4.13 -1.37
C GLN A 138 -19.18 -3.13 -1.59
N ASN A 139 -19.62 -2.99 -2.84
CA ASN A 139 -20.74 -2.13 -3.26
C ASN A 139 -20.54 -0.62 -2.99
N VAL A 140 -19.29 -0.19 -2.80
CA VAL A 140 -18.94 1.23 -2.73
C VAL A 140 -18.57 1.73 -4.13
N ASP A 141 -19.17 2.84 -4.53
CA ASP A 141 -18.95 3.54 -5.80
C ASP A 141 -18.16 4.86 -5.62
N LYS A 142 -18.25 5.48 -4.44
CA LYS A 142 -17.59 6.74 -4.11
C LYS A 142 -17.20 6.80 -2.64
N ILE A 143 -15.95 7.21 -2.38
CA ILE A 143 -15.42 7.49 -1.04
C ILE A 143 -15.06 8.98 -0.97
N GLU A 144 -15.55 9.65 0.07
CA GLU A 144 -15.18 11.00 0.43
C GLU A 144 -14.00 10.97 1.40
N ILE A 145 -13.00 11.79 1.12
CA ILE A 145 -11.79 11.91 1.92
C ILE A 145 -11.72 13.34 2.43
N TYR A 146 -11.98 13.52 3.72
CA TYR A 146 -11.87 14.80 4.40
C TYR A 146 -10.40 15.06 4.71
N TRP A 147 -9.82 16.06 4.08
CA TRP A 147 -8.43 16.43 4.30
C TRP A 147 -8.33 17.70 5.14
N SER A 148 -7.36 17.74 6.04
CA SER A 148 -7.05 18.91 6.85
C SER A 148 -5.54 19.13 6.86
N LEU A 149 -5.11 20.28 6.35
CA LEU A 149 -3.74 20.76 6.42
C LEU A 149 -3.64 21.78 7.55
N LYS A 150 -2.77 21.49 8.52
CA LYS A 150 -2.47 22.38 9.64
C LYS A 150 -1.01 22.77 9.56
N ALA A 151 -0.72 24.06 9.60
CA ALA A 151 0.62 24.65 9.54
C ALA A 151 0.73 25.78 10.57
N ARG A 152 1.93 26.32 10.78
CA ARG A 152 2.20 27.32 11.84
C ARG A 152 1.23 28.51 11.83
N ASN A 153 1.01 29.10 10.66
CA ASN A 153 0.19 30.30 10.46
C ASN A 153 -0.89 30.11 9.40
N TYR A 154 -1.21 28.85 9.05
CA TYR A 154 -2.12 28.52 7.97
C TYR A 154 -2.86 27.23 8.28
N GLN A 155 -4.16 27.23 8.06
CA GLN A 155 -4.97 26.03 8.11
C GLN A 155 -5.92 26.03 6.93
N LYS A 156 -6.10 24.86 6.33
CA LYS A 156 -7.11 24.66 5.30
C LYS A 156 -7.61 23.23 5.32
N GLU A 157 -8.86 23.06 4.95
CA GLU A 157 -9.51 21.78 4.84
C GLU A 157 -10.34 21.69 3.56
N GLY A 158 -10.76 20.48 3.25
CA GLY A 158 -11.64 20.22 2.12
C GLY A 158 -11.96 18.74 1.97
N ILE A 159 -12.62 18.42 0.86
CA ILE A 159 -13.06 17.07 0.55
C ILE A 159 -12.47 16.67 -0.81
N LEU A 160 -11.89 15.48 -0.86
CA LEU A 160 -11.55 14.80 -2.11
C LEU A 160 -12.56 13.68 -2.36
N TYR A 161 -12.86 13.44 -3.63
CA TYR A 161 -13.78 12.39 -4.04
C TYR A 161 -13.03 11.29 -4.80
N LEU A 162 -13.05 10.08 -4.25
CA LEU A 162 -12.47 8.90 -4.85
C LEU A 162 -13.58 8.04 -5.47
N ASN A 163 -13.59 7.94 -6.79
CA ASN A 163 -14.53 7.06 -7.50
C ASN A 163 -13.99 5.62 -7.50
N VAL A 164 -14.79 4.68 -7.01
CA VAL A 164 -14.49 3.26 -6.91
C VAL A 164 -15.22 2.52 -8.04
N LYS A 165 -14.45 1.78 -8.85
CA LYS A 165 -14.98 1.00 -9.98
C LYS A 165 -14.54 -0.46 -9.83
N PRO A 166 -15.32 -1.29 -9.11
CA PRO A 166 -14.97 -2.70 -8.92
C PRO A 166 -14.99 -3.45 -10.26
N LYS A 167 -14.12 -4.44 -10.39
CA LYS A 167 -14.08 -5.36 -11.53
C LYS A 167 -14.32 -6.77 -11.02
N TYR A 168 -15.33 -7.43 -11.56
CA TYR A 168 -15.72 -8.78 -11.18
C TYR A 168 -15.32 -9.78 -12.27
N GLU A 169 -14.92 -10.98 -11.84
CA GLU A 169 -14.69 -12.13 -12.71
C GLU A 169 -15.67 -13.22 -12.30
N GLU A 170 -16.57 -13.58 -13.21
CA GLU A 170 -17.57 -14.61 -12.95
C GLU A 170 -16.94 -16.00 -13.02
N LYS A 171 -17.26 -16.84 -12.02
CA LYS A 171 -16.83 -18.23 -11.95
C LYS A 171 -17.98 -19.09 -11.48
N THR A 172 -18.23 -20.20 -12.17
CA THR A 172 -19.25 -21.18 -11.80
C THR A 172 -18.58 -22.43 -11.25
N LYS A 173 -19.02 -22.90 -10.08
CA LYS A 173 -18.55 -24.14 -9.47
C LYS A 173 -19.71 -25.09 -9.33
N ASN A 174 -19.69 -26.18 -10.09
CA ASN A 174 -20.67 -27.25 -9.95
C ASN A 174 -20.22 -28.20 -8.84
N ILE A 175 -21.06 -28.40 -7.84
CA ILE A 175 -20.82 -29.36 -6.76
C ILE A 175 -21.81 -30.50 -6.98
N ILE A 176 -21.28 -31.69 -7.25
CA ILE A 176 -22.09 -32.92 -7.40
C ILE A 176 -22.23 -33.52 -6.00
N VAL A 177 -23.46 -33.90 -5.64
CA VAL A 177 -23.78 -34.53 -4.35
C VAL A 177 -24.38 -35.90 -4.56
N ASP A 178 -24.04 -36.85 -3.69
CA ASP A 178 -24.52 -38.23 -3.78
C ASP A 178 -25.93 -38.41 -3.18
N ASN A 179 -26.39 -37.46 -2.35
CA ASN A 179 -27.69 -37.50 -1.70
C ASN A 179 -28.50 -36.24 -2.02
N ILE A 180 -29.80 -36.42 -2.32
CA ILE A 180 -30.71 -35.33 -2.66
C ILE A 180 -30.89 -34.32 -1.51
N LYS A 181 -30.68 -34.74 -0.25
CA LYS A 181 -30.76 -33.87 0.92
C LYS A 181 -29.60 -32.87 1.01
N ASP A 182 -28.48 -33.17 0.35
CA ASP A 182 -27.30 -32.31 0.31
C ASP A 182 -27.35 -31.34 -0.89
N LEU A 183 -28.39 -31.44 -1.73
CA LEU A 183 -28.63 -30.53 -2.83
C LEU A 183 -28.95 -29.14 -2.25
N LYS A 184 -28.10 -28.17 -2.54
CA LYS A 184 -28.30 -26.77 -2.16
C LYS A 184 -28.79 -25.96 -3.36
N GLU A 185 -29.53 -24.90 -3.07
CA GLU A 185 -29.86 -23.89 -4.06
C GLU A 185 -28.59 -23.19 -4.58
N THR A 186 -28.68 -22.58 -5.76
CA THR A 186 -27.57 -21.81 -6.31
C THR A 186 -27.29 -20.59 -5.44
N GLU A 187 -26.12 -20.55 -4.82
CA GLU A 187 -25.65 -19.42 -4.03
C GLU A 187 -24.67 -18.57 -4.85
N ILE A 188 -24.85 -17.24 -4.82
CA ILE A 188 -23.91 -16.27 -5.41
C ILE A 188 -23.01 -15.75 -4.28
N ILE A 189 -21.72 -15.99 -4.39
CA ILE A 189 -20.72 -15.57 -3.40
C ILE A 189 -19.72 -14.62 -4.08
N ILE A 190 -19.49 -13.45 -3.48
CA ILE A 190 -18.48 -12.49 -3.92
C ILE A 190 -17.23 -12.65 -3.05
N GLU A 191 -16.14 -13.09 -3.68
CA GLU A 191 -14.86 -13.33 -2.99
C GLU A 191 -13.77 -12.36 -3.49
N PRO A 192 -12.83 -11.96 -2.61
CA PRO A 192 -11.68 -11.18 -3.03
C PRO A 192 -10.81 -11.98 -3.99
N LYS A 193 -10.41 -11.36 -5.10
CA LYS A 193 -9.45 -11.97 -6.02
C LYS A 193 -8.04 -11.90 -5.42
N ILE A 194 -7.50 -13.06 -5.06
CA ILE A 194 -6.13 -13.23 -4.55
C ILE A 194 -5.35 -14.11 -5.53
N ILE A 195 -4.17 -13.66 -5.95
CA ILE A 195 -3.26 -14.42 -6.82
C ILE A 195 -1.94 -14.66 -6.09
N GLU A 196 -1.47 -15.91 -6.08
CA GLU A 196 -0.11 -16.28 -5.68
C GLU A 196 0.81 -16.20 -6.92
N LYS A 197 1.88 -15.40 -6.85
CA LYS A 197 2.88 -15.25 -7.91
C LYS A 197 4.25 -15.74 -7.50
#